data_AF-A0AAJ0GD87-F1
#
_entry.id   AF-A0AAJ0GD87-F1
#
_cell.length_a   1.000
_cell.length_b   1.000
_cell.length_c   1.000
_cell.angle_alpha   90.00
_cell.angle_beta   90.00
_cell.angle_gamma   90.00
#
_symmetry.space_group_name_H-M   'P 1'
#
loop_
_entity.id
_entity.type
_entity.pdbx_description
1 polymer ?
#
loop_
_entity_poly.entity_id
_entity_poly.type
_entity_poly.pdbx_seq_one_letter_code
_entity_poly.pdbx_strand_id
1 'polypeptide(L)'
;MTEPEQNSATATETGVAAPETTPDQQGSISYAHQEMTEVIVGPDRAKFFIYTHHLRERSTFFKKATSDTWSPNKKPIALLDTDSDIFNYYLGYIYSDESLDDYTTDQSVHIRGLVYMLADFLGDSKATNALIGEIKEDIRGEPFCPAWSVVKDMRSQVLVDSPLHKVMVDSYVCAPPLG
;
A
#
# COMPACT_ATOMS: atom_id res chain seq x y z
N MET A 1 -82.98 -2.71 -37.78
CA MET A 1 -83.62 -3.56 -36.75
C MET A 1 -83.42 -5.01 -37.19
N THR A 2 -83.05 -5.84 -36.21
CA THR A 2 -82.96 -7.32 -36.23
C THR A 2 -81.65 -7.95 -36.76
N GLU A 3 -80.83 -8.40 -35.79
CA GLU A 3 -79.89 -9.53 -35.86
C GLU A 3 -80.58 -10.84 -36.32
N PRO A 4 -79.84 -11.84 -36.84
CA PRO A 4 -79.25 -12.87 -35.95
C PRO A 4 -77.86 -13.41 -36.38
N GLU A 5 -76.97 -13.51 -35.38
CA GLU A 5 -76.36 -14.74 -34.84
C GLU A 5 -76.28 -16.02 -35.73
N GLN A 6 -75.06 -16.51 -36.03
CA GLN A 6 -74.46 -17.72 -35.44
C GLN A 6 -73.36 -18.40 -36.30
N ASN A 7 -72.33 -18.87 -35.57
CA ASN A 7 -71.62 -20.15 -35.68
C ASN A 7 -70.24 -20.27 -36.38
N SER A 8 -69.24 -20.48 -35.49
CA SER A 8 -68.30 -21.61 -35.40
C SER A 8 -67.17 -21.85 -36.40
N ALA A 9 -66.02 -22.14 -35.77
CA ALA A 9 -64.88 -22.99 -36.18
C ALA A 9 -63.88 -22.43 -37.22
N THR A 10 -62.60 -22.81 -37.29
CA THR A 10 -61.55 -23.37 -36.41
C THR A 10 -60.33 -23.45 -37.34
N ALA A 11 -59.17 -22.90 -36.93
CA ALA A 11 -57.81 -23.15 -37.45
C ALA A 11 -57.54 -22.79 -38.94
N THR A 12 -56.34 -22.46 -39.42
CA THR A 12 -54.96 -22.59 -38.93
C THR A 12 -54.08 -21.62 -39.74
N GLU A 13 -52.94 -21.21 -39.15
CA GLU A 13 -51.65 -20.92 -39.79
C GLU A 13 -51.58 -19.96 -40.99
N THR A 14 -50.82 -18.87 -40.84
CA THR A 14 -49.43 -18.76 -41.35
C THR A 14 -48.96 -17.33 -41.09
N GLY A 15 -47.96 -17.15 -40.23
CA GLY A 15 -47.50 -15.82 -39.86
C GLY A 15 -46.13 -15.83 -39.21
N VAL A 16 -45.11 -16.14 -40.01
CA VAL A 16 -43.73 -15.62 -39.98
C VAL A 16 -43.12 -15.39 -38.59
N ALA A 17 -42.23 -16.31 -38.21
CA ALA A 17 -41.33 -16.15 -37.07
C ALA A 17 -40.48 -14.87 -37.21
N ALA A 18 -40.64 -13.95 -36.26
CA ALA A 18 -39.66 -12.93 -35.96
C ALA A 18 -38.58 -13.53 -35.04
N PRO A 19 -37.29 -13.23 -35.24
CA PRO A 19 -36.25 -13.71 -34.34
C PRO A 19 -36.41 -13.03 -32.98
N GLU A 20 -36.54 -13.84 -31.93
CA GLU A 20 -36.46 -13.43 -30.54
C GLU A 20 -35.09 -12.80 -30.28
N THR A 21 -35.03 -11.47 -30.25
CA THR A 21 -33.93 -10.75 -29.62
C THR A 21 -33.95 -11.05 -28.14
N THR A 22 -33.06 -11.96 -27.73
CA THR A 22 -32.64 -12.16 -26.35
C THR A 22 -32.23 -10.81 -25.76
N PRO A 23 -32.75 -10.39 -24.59
CA PRO A 23 -32.23 -9.20 -23.93
C PRO A 23 -30.77 -9.48 -23.56
N ASP A 24 -29.88 -8.66 -24.12
CA ASP A 24 -28.48 -8.56 -23.76
C ASP A 24 -28.34 -8.66 -22.24
N GLN A 25 -27.52 -9.62 -21.81
CA GLN A 25 -27.01 -9.63 -20.46
C GLN A 25 -26.15 -8.38 -20.31
N GLN A 26 -26.78 -7.31 -19.84
CA GLN A 26 -26.12 -6.13 -19.31
C GLN A 26 -25.18 -6.62 -18.20
N GLY A 27 -23.92 -6.85 -18.58
CA GLY A 27 -22.86 -7.18 -17.64
C GLY A 27 -22.81 -6.06 -16.62
N SER A 28 -23.40 -6.29 -15.45
CA SER A 28 -23.15 -5.44 -14.31
C SER A 28 -21.67 -5.62 -14.00
N ILE A 29 -20.86 -4.64 -14.41
CA ILE A 29 -19.56 -4.46 -13.80
C ILE A 29 -19.88 -4.17 -12.34
N SER A 30 -19.80 -5.20 -11.51
CA SER A 30 -19.83 -5.07 -10.06
C SER A 30 -18.59 -4.25 -9.73
N TYR A 31 -18.76 -2.95 -9.53
CA TYR A 31 -17.76 -2.13 -8.87
C TYR A 31 -17.69 -2.67 -7.45
N ALA A 32 -16.86 -3.70 -7.24
CA ALA A 32 -16.54 -4.19 -5.92
C ALA A 32 -16.06 -2.97 -5.14
N HIS A 33 -16.85 -2.54 -4.15
CA HIS A 33 -16.50 -1.43 -3.29
C HIS A 33 -15.14 -1.74 -2.66
N GLN A 34 -14.08 -1.15 -3.21
CA GLN A 34 -12.75 -1.32 -2.66
C GLN A 34 -12.74 -0.60 -1.31
N GLU A 35 -12.64 -1.38 -0.23
CA GLU A 35 -12.64 -0.85 1.12
C GLU A 35 -11.42 0.04 1.32
N MET A 36 -11.65 1.32 1.62
CA MET A 36 -10.58 2.25 1.97
C MET A 36 -10.49 2.42 3.49
N THR A 37 -9.26 2.53 3.98
CA THR A 37 -8.95 2.83 5.38
C THR A 37 -8.40 4.26 5.46
N GLU A 38 -8.95 5.06 6.37
CA GLU A 38 -8.39 6.37 6.74
C GLU A 38 -7.27 6.16 7.76
N VAL A 39 -6.07 6.67 7.44
CA VAL A 39 -4.92 6.73 8.33
C VAL A 39 -4.59 8.20 8.60
N ILE A 40 -4.52 8.57 9.87
CA ILE A 40 -4.18 9.91 10.33
C ILE A 40 -2.74 9.87 10.82
N VAL A 41 -1.88 10.68 10.23
CA VAL A 41 -0.43 10.66 10.47
C VAL A 41 0.03 12.00 11.00
N GLY A 42 1.03 11.96 11.89
CA GLY A 42 1.75 13.14 12.34
C GLY A 42 0.98 14.07 13.27
N PRO A 43 1.68 15.08 13.83
CA PRO A 43 1.10 16.10 14.68
C PRO A 43 0.15 17.03 13.91
N ASP A 44 0.37 17.17 12.60
CA ASP A 44 -0.48 17.92 11.67
C ASP A 44 -1.78 17.18 11.31
N ARG A 45 -1.90 15.90 11.69
CA ARG A 45 -3.06 15.04 11.42
C ARG A 45 -3.35 14.92 9.93
N ALA A 46 -2.30 14.79 9.11
CA ALA A 46 -2.42 14.51 7.69
C ALA A 46 -3.26 13.24 7.48
N LYS A 47 -4.18 13.28 6.53
CA LYS A 47 -5.13 12.20 6.25
C LYS A 47 -4.75 11.46 4.98
N PHE A 48 -4.61 10.15 5.09
CA PHE A 48 -4.34 9.26 3.97
C PHE A 48 -5.49 8.27 3.81
N PHE A 49 -6.01 8.13 2.59
CA PHE A 49 -7.04 7.15 2.25
C PHE A 49 -6.41 6.08 1.38
N ILE A 50 -6.30 4.87 1.93
CA ILE A 50 -5.52 3.78 1.32
C ILE A 50 -6.42 2.57 1.14
N TYR A 51 -6.25 1.83 0.04
CA TYR A 51 -7.00 0.59 -0.12
C TYR A 51 -6.57 -0.43 0.94
N THR A 52 -7.56 -0.92 1.67
CA THR A 52 -7.36 -1.77 2.85
C THR A 52 -6.63 -3.07 2.51
N HIS A 53 -6.83 -3.61 1.31
CA HIS A 53 -6.17 -4.83 0.87
C HIS A 53 -4.64 -4.66 0.80
N HIS A 54 -4.13 -3.56 0.23
CA HIS A 54 -2.68 -3.28 0.18
C HIS A 54 -2.06 -3.22 1.58
N LEU A 55 -2.74 -2.58 2.53
CA LEU A 55 -2.25 -2.50 3.91
C LEU A 55 -2.24 -3.87 4.61
N ARG A 56 -3.33 -4.65 4.47
CA ARG A 56 -3.49 -5.96 5.13
C ARG A 56 -2.51 -7.02 4.61
N GLU A 57 -2.19 -6.98 3.32
CA GLU A 57 -1.28 -7.93 2.69
C GLU A 57 0.18 -7.69 3.11
N ARG A 58 0.52 -6.43 3.34
CA ARG A 58 1.90 -5.98 3.61
C ARG A 58 2.23 -5.96 5.10
N SER A 59 1.33 -5.42 5.92
CA SER A 59 1.61 -5.06 7.31
C SER A 59 0.78 -5.87 8.30
N THR A 60 1.47 -6.53 9.23
CA THR A 60 0.81 -7.24 10.32
C THR A 60 0.08 -6.30 11.28
N PHE A 61 0.59 -5.08 11.46
CA PHE A 61 -0.09 -4.02 12.20
C PHE A 61 -1.44 -3.67 11.55
N PHE A 62 -1.43 -3.30 10.27
CA PHE A 62 -2.66 -2.91 9.58
C PHE A 62 -3.64 -4.08 9.42
N LYS A 63 -3.14 -5.30 9.25
CA LYS A 63 -3.98 -6.52 9.28
C LYS A 63 -4.77 -6.65 10.58
N LYS A 64 -4.16 -6.33 11.72
CA LYS A 64 -4.84 -6.33 13.03
C LYS A 64 -5.74 -5.10 13.19
N ALA A 65 -5.22 -3.91 12.89
CA ALA A 65 -5.91 -2.64 13.10
C ALA A 65 -7.19 -2.50 12.26
N THR A 66 -7.22 -3.13 11.09
CA THR A 66 -8.39 -3.15 10.20
C THR A 66 -9.28 -4.38 10.42
N SER A 67 -8.97 -5.28 11.36
CA SER A 67 -9.82 -6.43 11.65
C SER A 67 -11.08 -5.99 12.42
N ASP A 68 -12.20 -6.66 12.19
CA ASP A 68 -13.48 -6.35 12.85
C ASP A 68 -13.41 -6.47 14.38
N THR A 69 -12.50 -7.32 14.88
CA THR A 69 -12.23 -7.47 16.31
C THR A 69 -11.62 -6.22 16.93
N TRP A 70 -10.81 -5.47 16.17
CA TRP A 70 -10.09 -4.31 16.66
C TRP A 70 -10.81 -2.99 16.36
N SER A 71 -11.49 -2.90 15.21
CA SER A 71 -12.17 -1.68 14.76
C SER A 71 -13.60 -1.98 14.26
N PRO A 72 -14.52 -2.38 15.16
CA PRO A 72 -15.90 -2.73 14.79
C PRO A 72 -16.67 -1.56 14.15
N ASN A 73 -16.20 -0.32 14.34
CA ASN A 73 -16.79 0.90 13.75
C ASN A 73 -15.93 1.50 12.62
N LYS A 74 -14.92 0.78 12.12
CA LYS A 74 -13.98 1.26 11.08
C LYS A 74 -13.40 2.66 11.41
N LYS A 75 -12.98 2.85 12.66
CA LYS A 75 -12.36 4.11 13.09
C LYS A 75 -11.06 4.35 12.31
N PRO A 76 -10.71 5.63 12.05
CA PRO A 76 -9.40 5.96 11.48
C PRO A 76 -8.27 5.41 12.33
N ILE A 77 -7.21 4.94 11.66
CA ILE A 77 -5.99 4.48 12.31
C ILE A 77 -5.09 5.68 12.54
N ALA A 78 -4.62 5.89 13.77
CA ALA A 78 -3.79 7.05 14.10
C ALA A 78 -2.31 6.64 14.30
N LEU A 79 -1.41 7.30 13.57
CA LEU A 79 0.04 7.21 13.64
C LEU A 79 0.63 8.60 13.94
N LEU A 80 0.30 9.15 15.12
CA LEU A 80 0.57 10.56 15.45
C LEU A 80 2.06 10.87 15.67
N ASP A 81 2.86 9.85 16.01
CA ASP A 81 4.30 9.98 16.21
C ASP A 81 5.11 9.72 14.92
N THR A 82 4.42 9.52 13.79
CA THR A 82 5.05 9.27 12.49
C THR A 82 5.03 10.55 11.67
N ASP A 83 6.15 10.87 11.04
CA ASP A 83 6.23 11.98 10.09
C ASP A 83 5.43 11.67 8.81
N SER A 84 4.63 12.63 8.36
CA SER A 84 3.71 12.48 7.24
C SER A 84 4.42 12.26 5.90
N ASP A 85 5.60 12.85 5.70
CA ASP A 85 6.40 12.66 4.49
C ASP A 85 7.02 11.26 4.49
N ILE A 86 7.53 10.80 5.64
CA ILE A 86 8.04 9.43 5.80
C ILE A 86 6.94 8.39 5.55
N PHE A 87 5.72 8.65 6.03
CA PHE A 87 4.59 7.77 5.73
C PHE A 87 4.22 7.79 4.24
N ASN A 88 4.27 8.95 3.59
CA ASN A 88 4.02 9.05 2.16
C ASN A 88 5.04 8.25 1.33
N TYR A 89 6.33 8.30 1.70
CA TYR A 89 7.36 7.45 1.09
C TYR A 89 7.09 5.96 1.32
N TYR A 90 6.67 5.57 2.52
CA TYR A 90 6.27 4.19 2.80
C TYR A 90 5.09 3.74 1.92
N LEU A 91 4.11 4.61 1.67
CA LEU A 91 3.03 4.31 0.73
C LEU A 91 3.55 4.11 -0.70
N GLY A 92 4.54 4.90 -1.13
CA GLY A 92 5.26 4.67 -2.38
C GLY A 92 5.69 3.20 -2.51
N TYR A 93 6.41 2.67 -1.51
CA TYR A 93 6.84 1.26 -1.48
C TYR A 93 5.71 0.24 -1.41
N ILE A 94 4.54 0.59 -0.88
CA ILE A 94 3.38 -0.30 -0.89
C ILE A 94 2.79 -0.41 -2.30
N TYR A 95 2.75 0.70 -3.03
CA TYR A 95 2.05 0.79 -4.31
C TYR A 95 2.93 0.47 -5.53
N SER A 96 4.16 0.96 -5.56
CA SER A 96 5.04 0.79 -6.71
C SER A 96 5.95 -0.43 -6.60
N ASP A 97 6.21 -0.94 -5.38
CA ASP A 97 7.34 -1.86 -5.11
C ASP A 97 8.69 -1.31 -5.67
N GLU A 98 8.79 -0.01 -5.97
CA GLU A 98 9.95 0.65 -6.60
C GLU A 98 10.64 1.64 -5.64
N SER A 99 11.92 1.87 -5.94
CA SER A 99 12.85 2.74 -5.22
C SER A 99 12.51 4.23 -5.30
N LEU A 100 12.88 4.98 -4.25
CA LEU A 100 12.88 6.44 -4.22
C LEU A 100 14.15 6.99 -4.90
N ASP A 101 14.11 7.23 -6.21
CA ASP A 101 15.30 7.61 -6.99
C ASP A 101 15.58 9.12 -7.11
N ASP A 102 14.83 10.00 -6.44
CA ASP A 102 14.89 11.46 -6.66
C ASP A 102 15.75 12.24 -5.63
N TYR A 103 16.67 11.58 -4.94
CA TYR A 103 17.48 12.18 -3.86
C TYR A 103 18.99 12.03 -4.06
N THR A 104 19.77 12.93 -3.44
CA THR A 104 21.22 12.70 -3.27
C THR A 104 21.47 11.45 -2.42
N THR A 105 22.58 10.74 -2.61
CA THR A 105 22.86 9.45 -1.94
C THR A 105 22.82 9.53 -0.40
N ASP A 106 23.26 10.66 0.19
CA ASP A 106 23.14 10.89 1.65
C ASP A 106 21.67 10.99 2.10
N GLN A 107 20.87 11.75 1.36
CA GLN A 107 19.46 11.94 1.67
C GLN A 107 18.67 10.67 1.40
N SER A 108 19.01 9.91 0.33
CA SER A 108 18.36 8.63 0.02
C SER A 108 18.59 7.63 1.14
N VAL A 109 19.83 7.46 1.62
CA VAL A 109 20.13 6.54 2.73
C VAL A 109 19.42 6.98 4.01
N HIS A 110 19.38 8.29 4.29
CA HIS A 110 18.66 8.80 5.45
C HIS A 110 17.15 8.50 5.38
N ILE A 111 16.50 8.89 4.29
CA ILE A 111 15.06 8.68 4.08
C ILE A 111 14.74 7.18 4.07
N ARG A 112 15.49 6.36 3.33
CA ARG A 112 15.29 4.90 3.28
C ARG A 112 15.43 4.26 4.66
N GLY A 113 16.36 4.74 5.50
CA GLY A 113 16.48 4.26 6.87
C GLY A 113 15.30 4.66 7.76
N LEU A 114 14.77 5.88 7.62
CA LEU A 114 13.54 6.30 8.32
C LEU A 114 12.34 5.46 7.87
N VAL A 115 12.18 5.23 6.57
CA VAL A 115 11.12 4.38 6.01
C VAL A 115 11.30 2.93 6.45
N TYR A 116 12.53 2.43 6.55
CA TYR A 116 12.82 1.10 7.09
C TYR A 116 12.32 0.97 8.53
N MET A 117 12.60 1.95 9.39
CA MET A 117 12.14 1.93 10.78
C MET A 117 10.62 1.91 10.87
N LEU A 118 9.95 2.72 10.04
CA LEU A 118 8.49 2.73 9.96
C LEU A 118 7.96 1.37 9.47
N ALA A 119 8.54 0.79 8.42
CA ALA A 119 8.14 -0.53 7.92
C ALA A 119 8.33 -1.63 8.96
N ASP A 120 9.43 -1.62 9.70
CA ASP A 120 9.72 -2.56 10.80
C ASP A 120 8.68 -2.41 11.92
N PHE A 121 8.40 -1.17 12.33
CA PHE A 121 7.36 -0.85 13.31
C PHE A 121 5.96 -1.34 12.89
N LEU A 122 5.62 -1.20 11.60
CA LEU A 122 4.36 -1.68 11.03
C LEU A 122 4.36 -3.20 10.77
N GLY A 123 5.49 -3.87 10.98
CA GLY A 123 5.67 -5.30 10.71
C GLY A 123 5.49 -5.66 9.24
N ASP A 124 6.02 -4.83 8.34
CA ASP A 124 6.08 -5.02 6.89
C ASP A 124 7.46 -5.54 6.48
N SER A 125 7.63 -6.86 6.59
CA SER A 125 8.90 -7.52 6.26
C SER A 125 9.29 -7.42 4.78
N LYS A 126 8.34 -7.17 3.87
CA LYS A 126 8.64 -7.03 2.44
C LYS A 126 9.34 -5.69 2.20
N ALA A 127 8.79 -4.61 2.74
CA ALA A 127 9.43 -3.30 2.71
C ALA A 127 10.82 -3.32 3.36
N THR A 128 10.94 -3.85 4.58
CA THR A 128 12.23 -3.83 5.29
C THR A 128 13.32 -4.58 4.53
N ASN A 129 12.99 -5.71 3.90
CA ASN A 129 13.93 -6.48 3.08
C ASN A 129 14.31 -5.78 1.77
N ALA A 130 13.38 -5.07 1.13
CA ALA A 130 13.67 -4.27 -0.06
C ALA A 130 14.59 -3.09 0.30
N LEU A 131 14.20 -2.30 1.30
CA LEU A 131 14.93 -1.12 1.78
C LEU A 131 16.35 -1.45 2.24
N ILE A 132 16.56 -2.55 2.97
CA ILE A 132 17.91 -2.94 3.39
C ILE A 132 18.78 -3.37 2.20
N GLY A 133 18.19 -3.90 1.13
CA GLY A 133 18.89 -4.19 -0.12
C GLY A 133 19.37 -2.91 -0.77
N GLU A 134 18.47 -1.95 -0.94
CA GLU A 134 18.77 -0.65 -1.55
C GLU A 134 19.81 0.16 -0.76
N ILE A 135 19.69 0.21 0.58
CA ILE A 135 20.68 0.87 1.45
C ILE A 135 22.07 0.23 1.29
N LYS A 136 22.14 -1.11 1.14
CA LYS A 136 23.43 -1.79 0.91
C LYS A 136 24.04 -1.44 -0.43
N GLU A 137 23.23 -1.33 -1.48
CA GLU A 137 23.71 -0.96 -2.81
C GLU A 137 24.19 0.50 -2.84
N ASP A 138 23.48 1.42 -2.19
CA ASP A 138 23.93 2.82 -2.03
C ASP A 138 25.30 2.90 -1.32
N ILE A 139 25.49 2.11 -0.27
CA ILE A 139 26.75 2.05 0.49
C ILE A 139 27.89 1.39 -0.30
N ARG A 140 27.58 0.46 -1.21
CA ARG A 140 28.58 -0.28 -2.01
C ARG A 140 29.01 0.42 -3.29
N GLY A 141 28.11 1.21 -3.90
CA GLY A 141 28.29 1.76 -5.25
C GLY A 141 29.32 2.88 -5.37
N GLU A 142 29.64 3.58 -4.29
CA GLU A 142 30.58 4.71 -4.23
C GLU A 142 31.45 4.57 -2.94
N PRO A 143 32.59 5.25 -2.80
CA PRO A 143 33.24 5.47 -1.50
C PRO A 143 32.37 6.41 -0.64
N PHE A 144 31.16 5.96 -0.38
CA PHE A 144 30.10 6.68 0.25
C PHE A 144 29.95 6.15 1.67
N CYS A 145 30.31 6.98 2.63
CA CYS A 145 30.05 6.75 4.03
C CYS A 145 29.02 7.77 4.46
N PRO A 146 27.83 7.36 4.93
CA PRO A 146 26.84 8.30 5.40
C PRO A 146 27.46 9.16 6.51
N ALA A 147 27.09 10.45 6.53
CA ALA A 147 27.55 11.36 7.56
C ALA A 147 27.33 10.77 8.97
N TRP A 148 28.29 10.99 9.88
CA TRP A 148 28.22 10.43 11.25
C TRP A 148 26.92 10.80 11.97
N SER A 149 26.38 11.99 11.71
CA SER A 149 25.08 12.42 12.23
C SER A 149 23.97 11.46 11.83
N VAL A 150 23.88 11.08 10.55
CA VAL A 150 22.87 10.14 10.03
C VAL A 150 22.98 8.78 10.71
N VAL A 151 24.21 8.26 10.83
CA VAL A 151 24.45 6.97 11.49
C VAL A 151 24.10 7.02 12.98
N LYS A 152 24.50 8.07 13.67
CA LYS A 152 24.21 8.26 15.10
C LYS A 152 22.71 8.37 15.36
N ASP A 153 22.00 9.15 14.53
CA ASP A 153 20.57 9.36 14.67
C ASP A 153 19.81 8.05 14.46
N MET A 154 20.12 7.30 13.41
CA MET A 154 19.50 5.98 13.18
C MET A 154 19.88 4.98 14.27
N ARG A 155 21.15 4.92 14.68
CA ARG A 155 21.59 4.00 15.72
C ARG A 155 20.92 4.25 17.06
N SER A 156 20.56 5.50 17.36
CA SER A 156 19.84 5.84 18.60
C SER A 156 18.38 5.38 18.62
N GLN A 157 17.79 5.12 17.44
CA GLN A 157 16.37 4.81 17.27
C GLN A 157 16.11 3.34 16.92
N VAL A 158 17.15 2.62 16.48
CA VAL A 158 17.05 1.25 15.97
C VAL A 158 17.51 0.23 17.02
N LEU A 159 16.84 -0.92 17.09
CA LEU A 159 17.26 -2.04 17.95
C LEU A 159 18.67 -2.53 17.57
N VAL A 160 19.51 -2.77 18.59
CA VAL A 160 20.93 -3.14 18.46
C VAL A 160 21.17 -4.38 17.57
N ASP A 161 20.21 -5.31 17.53
CA ASP A 161 20.32 -6.55 16.76
C ASP A 161 19.64 -6.51 15.38
N SER A 162 19.05 -5.39 15.00
CA SER A 162 18.35 -5.26 13.72
C SER A 162 19.32 -5.35 12.52
N PRO A 163 18.85 -5.80 11.35
CA PRO A 163 19.62 -5.77 10.11
C PRO A 163 20.17 -4.38 9.74
N LEU A 164 19.38 -3.32 9.94
CA LEU A 164 19.81 -1.94 9.68
C LEU A 164 20.98 -1.53 10.58
N HIS A 165 20.94 -1.86 11.88
CA HIS A 165 22.04 -1.56 12.79
C HIS A 165 23.35 -2.23 12.35
N LYS A 166 23.29 -3.49 11.89
CA LYS A 166 24.48 -4.21 11.39
C LYS A 166 25.07 -3.56 10.14
N VAL A 167 24.22 -3.22 9.16
CA VAL A 167 24.65 -2.53 7.93
C VAL A 167 25.33 -1.19 8.26
N MET A 168 24.79 -0.43 9.21
CA MET A 168 25.37 0.85 9.62
C MET A 168 26.71 0.73 10.36
N VAL A 169 26.90 -0.34 11.14
CA VAL A 169 28.19 -0.61 11.80
C VAL A 169 29.23 -1.05 10.78
N ASP A 170 28.86 -1.97 9.88
CA ASP A 170 29.78 -2.54 8.89
C ASP A 170 30.26 -1.49 7.88
N SER A 171 29.41 -0.54 7.48
CA SER A 171 29.78 0.56 6.59
C SER A 171 30.85 1.47 7.20
N TYR A 172 30.78 1.73 8.51
CA TYR A 172 31.74 2.58 9.22
C TYR A 172 33.09 1.90 9.49
N VAL A 173 33.11 0.58 9.65
CA VAL A 173 34.37 -0.17 9.81
C VAL A 173 35.19 -0.17 8.51
N CYS A 174 34.55 0.04 7.35
CA CYS A 174 35.20 0.04 6.05
C CYS A 174 35.84 1.38 5.63
N ALA A 175 35.56 2.50 6.31
CA ALA A 175 36.24 3.78 6.08
C ALA A 175 37.13 4.14 7.27
N PRO A 176 38.47 4.13 7.13
CA PRO A 176 39.32 4.66 8.19
C PRO A 176 38.99 6.15 8.38
N PRO A 177 38.92 6.64 9.64
CA PRO A 177 38.81 8.06 9.86
C PRO A 177 40.03 8.72 9.21
N LEU A 178 39.79 9.65 8.27
CA LEU A 178 40.82 10.54 7.77
C LEU A 178 41.32 11.35 8.97
N GLY A 179 42.50 10.98 9.46
CA GLY A 179 43.21 11.66 10.55
C GLY A 179 43.76 13.02 10.13
#